data_AF-A0A343K638-F1
#
_entry.id   AF-A0A343K638-F1
#
_cell.length_a   1.000
_cell.length_b   1.000
_cell.length_c   1.000
_cell.angle_alpha   90.00
_cell.angle_beta   90.00
_cell.angle_gamma   90.00
#
_symmetry.space_group_name_H-M   'P 1'
#
loop_
_entity.id
_entity.type
_entity.pdbx_description
1 polymer ?
#
loop_
_entity_poly.entity_id
_entity_poly.type
_entity_poly.pdbx_seq_one_letter_code
_entity_poly.pdbx_strand_id
1 'polypeptide(L)'
;MKLNSTTMLLLLILIFSTLFSLSSNNWFGGWMGLEINLIVFIPIIHSSLNYFSSESSMKYFVIQSMSSSILILGLIIYSLKLFNNTSIFIMMCSLMMKLGVAPFHMWLPGVMEGISWFNCIVLSTWQKVAVLVLLSYLINNFMILLPVLLSLMIGSIGGINQSSMKKLMAYSSINNMAWIMMSMTVSTFLWLNYFFYYSFMISSLMMMMYKMGFNYLNQFFFNSYLSLNKYFILLMMFSLGGLPPLLGFLPKWMVIQSMIFSCNYMIGFIMIMTSLLTLFYYIRVLIKMILLNSVEMKWMKFVFLNYNLFFYFCFINMFGFMLILFIKSFY
;
A
#
# COMPACT_ATOMS: atom_id res chain seq x y z
N MET A 1 11.15 -8.96 15.52
CA MET A 1 11.23 -10.44 15.49
C MET A 1 12.65 -10.84 15.84
N LYS A 2 12.87 -11.85 16.71
CA LYS A 2 14.15 -12.57 16.66
C LYS A 2 14.21 -13.23 15.29
N LEU A 3 15.18 -12.84 14.47
CA LEU A 3 15.38 -13.39 13.13
C LEU A 3 15.73 -14.86 13.29
N ASN A 4 14.74 -15.72 13.14
CA ASN A 4 14.97 -17.16 13.12
C ASN A 4 15.50 -17.54 11.73
N SER A 5 16.36 -18.54 11.65
CA SER A 5 16.96 -18.98 10.38
C SER A 5 15.89 -19.29 9.33
N THR A 6 14.78 -19.89 9.76
CA THR A 6 13.61 -20.19 8.93
C THR A 6 12.95 -18.94 8.36
N THR A 7 12.77 -17.89 9.17
CA THR A 7 12.18 -16.62 8.71
C THR A 7 13.05 -15.90 7.69
N MET A 8 14.38 -15.98 7.84
CA MET A 8 15.31 -15.42 6.86
C MET A 8 15.26 -16.18 5.54
N LEU A 9 15.24 -17.52 5.59
CA LEU A 9 15.12 -18.34 4.40
C LEU A 9 13.81 -18.05 3.65
N LEU A 10 12.69 -17.94 4.36
CA LEU A 10 11.40 -17.57 3.75
C LEU A 10 11.44 -16.17 3.12
N LEU A 11 12.04 -15.18 3.76
CA LEU A 11 12.20 -13.84 3.18
C LEU A 11 13.05 -13.86 1.90
N LEU A 12 14.12 -14.67 1.86
CA LEU A 12 14.94 -14.83 0.65
C LEU A 12 14.13 -15.46 -0.48
N ILE A 13 13.38 -16.54 -0.21
CA ILE A 13 12.54 -17.18 -1.23
C ILE A 13 11.49 -16.20 -1.74
N LEU A 14 10.90 -15.38 -0.87
CA LEU A 14 9.91 -14.36 -1.23
C LEU A 14 10.49 -13.29 -2.17
N ILE A 15 11.77 -12.93 -2.01
CA ILE A 15 12.47 -12.04 -2.96
C ILE A 15 12.69 -12.78 -4.28
N PHE A 16 13.19 -14.02 -4.24
CA PHE A 16 13.44 -14.81 -5.45
C PHE A 16 12.18 -15.06 -6.28
N SER A 17 11.03 -15.33 -5.65
CA SER A 17 9.77 -15.56 -6.36
C SER A 17 9.27 -14.30 -7.08
N THR A 18 9.42 -13.12 -6.47
CA THR A 18 9.16 -11.86 -7.18
C THR A 18 10.10 -11.66 -8.36
N LEU A 19 11.41 -11.86 -8.19
CA LEU A 19 12.37 -11.73 -9.29
C LEU A 19 12.07 -12.73 -10.42
N PHE A 20 11.72 -13.97 -10.08
CA PHE A 20 11.33 -14.99 -11.04
C PHE A 20 10.14 -14.53 -11.89
N SER A 21 9.08 -14.01 -11.26
CA SER A 21 7.90 -13.50 -11.97
C SER A 21 8.19 -12.29 -12.86
N LEU A 22 9.17 -11.45 -12.50
CA LEU A 22 9.55 -10.28 -13.30
C LEU A 22 10.42 -10.65 -14.50
N SER A 23 11.27 -11.67 -14.34
CA SER A 23 12.16 -12.15 -15.40
C SER A 23 11.49 -13.11 -16.40
N SER A 24 10.29 -13.60 -16.09
CA SER A 24 9.63 -14.60 -16.93
C SER A 24 9.08 -14.01 -18.22
N ASN A 25 9.47 -14.59 -19.35
CA ASN A 25 8.93 -14.20 -20.67
C ASN A 25 7.53 -14.76 -20.93
N ASN A 26 7.17 -15.86 -20.29
CA ASN A 26 5.87 -16.52 -20.47
C ASN A 26 4.94 -16.23 -19.29
N TRP A 27 3.66 -16.00 -19.58
CA TRP A 27 2.62 -15.78 -18.57
C TRP A 27 2.53 -16.87 -17.50
N PHE A 28 2.75 -18.13 -17.88
CA PHE A 28 2.78 -19.25 -16.95
C PHE A 28 3.92 -19.15 -15.93
N GLY A 29 5.10 -18.64 -16.35
CA GLY A 29 6.21 -18.37 -15.44
C GLY A 29 5.87 -17.25 -14.45
N GLY A 30 5.19 -16.20 -14.92
CA GLY A 30 4.65 -15.14 -14.06
C GLY A 30 3.67 -15.70 -13.01
N TRP A 31 2.76 -16.58 -13.43
CA TRP A 31 1.83 -17.27 -12.53
C TRP A 31 2.57 -18.14 -11.49
N MET A 32 3.55 -18.94 -11.90
CA MET A 32 4.36 -19.77 -10.99
C MET A 32 5.06 -18.91 -9.92
N GLY A 33 5.66 -17.79 -10.30
CA GLY A 33 6.28 -16.87 -9.34
C GLY A 33 5.28 -16.29 -8.35
N LEU A 34 4.06 -15.98 -8.78
CA LEU A 34 2.99 -15.52 -7.89
C LEU A 34 2.51 -16.61 -6.91
N GLU A 35 2.54 -17.88 -7.29
CA GLU A 35 2.19 -19.00 -6.38
C GLU A 35 3.26 -19.24 -5.33
N ILE A 36 4.54 -19.20 -5.72
CA ILE A 36 5.64 -19.32 -4.76
C ILE A 36 5.57 -18.16 -3.75
N ASN A 37 5.27 -16.94 -4.20
CA ASN A 37 5.02 -15.79 -3.32
C ASN A 37 3.91 -16.04 -2.30
N LEU A 38 2.79 -16.64 -2.74
CA LEU A 38 1.66 -16.99 -1.88
C LEU A 38 2.07 -18.01 -0.81
N ILE A 39 2.67 -19.13 -1.23
CA ILE A 39 3.02 -20.24 -0.34
C ILE A 39 4.02 -19.79 0.73
N VAL A 40 4.98 -18.96 0.35
CA VAL A 40 6.04 -18.48 1.26
C VAL A 40 5.52 -17.40 2.21
N PHE A 41 4.55 -16.58 1.80
CA PHE A 41 4.04 -15.51 2.64
C PHE A 41 3.14 -16.00 3.79
N ILE A 42 2.44 -17.11 3.62
CA ILE A 42 1.56 -17.71 4.65
C ILE A 42 2.31 -18.03 5.96
N PRO A 43 3.44 -18.77 5.97
CA PRO A 43 4.18 -19.04 7.19
C PRO A 43 4.79 -17.76 7.80
N ILE A 44 5.11 -16.73 6.99
CA ILE A 44 5.56 -15.43 7.50
C ILE A 44 4.43 -14.74 8.28
N ILE A 45 3.19 -14.81 7.81
CA ILE A 45 2.00 -14.31 8.52
C ILE A 45 1.79 -15.08 9.83
N HIS A 46 1.90 -16.40 9.81
CA HIS A 46 1.61 -17.27 10.96
C HIS A 46 2.69 -17.26 12.05
N SER A 47 3.77 -16.49 11.88
CA SER A 47 4.88 -16.42 12.84
C SER A 47 4.51 -15.98 14.26
N SER A 48 3.46 -15.18 14.43
CA SER A 48 2.84 -15.00 15.75
C SER A 48 1.82 -16.11 15.97
N LEU A 49 1.95 -16.90 17.03
CA LEU A 49 1.02 -17.97 17.40
C LEU A 49 -0.30 -17.41 17.99
N ASN A 50 -0.92 -16.44 17.31
CA ASN A 50 -2.15 -15.79 17.72
C ASN A 50 -3.32 -16.26 16.84
N TYR A 51 -4.52 -16.33 17.44
CA TYR A 51 -5.75 -16.65 16.71
C TYR A 51 -6.01 -15.68 15.53
N PHE A 52 -5.73 -14.39 15.72
CA PHE A 52 -5.89 -13.38 14.68
C PHE A 52 -4.93 -13.56 13.50
N SER A 53 -3.70 -14.03 13.74
CA SER A 53 -2.75 -14.32 12.66
C SER A 53 -3.09 -15.61 11.93
N SER A 54 -3.65 -16.63 12.61
CA SER A 54 -4.19 -17.80 11.92
C SER A 54 -5.39 -17.45 11.04
N GLU A 55 -6.35 -16.67 11.55
CA GLU A 55 -7.52 -16.25 10.76
C GLU A 55 -7.12 -15.40 9.54
N SER A 56 -6.19 -14.45 9.71
CA SER A 56 -5.69 -13.63 8.59
C SER A 56 -4.89 -14.45 7.57
N SER A 57 -4.11 -15.45 7.99
CA SER A 57 -3.42 -16.36 7.07
C SER A 57 -4.40 -17.17 6.22
N MET A 58 -5.50 -17.66 6.81
CA MET A 58 -6.54 -18.39 6.08
C MET A 58 -7.30 -17.49 5.11
N LYS A 59 -7.68 -16.27 5.52
CA LYS A 59 -8.31 -15.29 4.62
C LYS A 59 -7.42 -14.96 3.42
N TYR A 60 -6.11 -14.75 3.65
CA TYR A 60 -5.15 -14.50 2.60
C TYR A 60 -5.04 -15.70 1.64
N PHE A 61 -4.87 -16.91 2.17
CA PHE A 61 -4.73 -18.13 1.38
C PHE A 61 -5.92 -18.37 0.44
N VAL A 62 -7.15 -18.32 0.97
CA VAL A 62 -8.36 -18.64 0.20
C VAL A 62 -8.54 -17.66 -0.97
N ILE A 63 -8.34 -16.37 -0.72
CA ILE A 63 -8.61 -15.33 -1.73
C ILE A 63 -7.52 -15.29 -2.78
N GLN A 64 -6.25 -15.47 -2.38
CA GLN A 64 -5.13 -15.47 -3.31
C GLN A 64 -5.06 -16.74 -4.18
N SER A 65 -5.46 -17.90 -3.63
CA SER A 65 -5.57 -19.16 -4.38
C SER A 65 -6.78 -19.16 -5.34
N MET A 66 -7.90 -18.56 -4.94
CA MET A 66 -9.03 -18.36 -5.87
C MET A 66 -8.65 -17.40 -7.01
N SER A 67 -7.94 -16.32 -6.70
CA SER A 67 -7.45 -15.41 -7.74
C SER A 67 -6.48 -16.11 -8.70
N SER A 68 -5.58 -16.95 -8.19
CA SER A 68 -4.60 -17.61 -9.05
C SER A 68 -5.21 -18.68 -9.96
N SER A 69 -6.26 -19.38 -9.53
CA SER A 69 -7.01 -20.30 -10.39
C SER A 69 -7.76 -19.56 -11.50
N ILE A 70 -8.35 -18.39 -11.22
CA ILE A 70 -8.96 -17.52 -12.23
C ILE A 70 -7.91 -17.03 -13.24
N LEU A 71 -6.70 -16.73 -12.79
CA LEU A 71 -5.59 -16.33 -13.68
C LEU A 71 -5.26 -17.45 -14.68
N ILE A 72 -5.08 -18.69 -14.22
CA ILE A 72 -4.82 -19.85 -15.10
C ILE A 72 -5.98 -20.05 -16.09
N LEU A 73 -7.22 -19.96 -15.62
CA LEU A 73 -8.39 -20.09 -16.48
C LEU A 73 -8.37 -19.05 -17.61
N GLY A 74 -8.05 -17.79 -17.29
CA GLY A 74 -7.85 -16.73 -18.27
C GLY A 74 -6.74 -17.07 -19.27
N LEU A 75 -5.61 -17.61 -18.81
CA LEU A 75 -4.49 -18.02 -19.67
C LEU A 75 -4.83 -19.16 -20.61
N ILE A 76 -5.57 -20.17 -20.14
CA ILE A 76 -6.00 -21.29 -20.99
C ILE A 76 -6.91 -20.78 -22.10
N ILE A 77 -7.91 -19.96 -21.77
CA ILE A 77 -8.83 -19.37 -22.76
C ILE A 77 -8.05 -18.50 -23.76
N TYR A 78 -7.10 -17.69 -23.28
CA TYR A 78 -6.23 -16.88 -24.12
C TYR A 78 -5.39 -17.74 -25.09
N SER A 79 -4.82 -18.85 -24.59
CA SER A 79 -4.01 -19.76 -25.41
C SER A 79 -4.81 -20.48 -26.50
N LEU A 80 -6.08 -20.79 -26.22
CA LEU A 80 -7.02 -21.36 -27.18
C LEU A 80 -7.53 -20.33 -28.21
N LYS A 81 -7.13 -19.05 -28.07
CA LYS A 81 -7.60 -17.91 -28.89
C LYS A 81 -9.13 -17.78 -28.93
N LEU A 82 -9.79 -18.25 -27.87
CA LEU A 82 -11.23 -18.09 -27.69
C LEU A 82 -11.46 -16.74 -27.01
N PHE A 83 -12.26 -15.86 -27.63
CA PHE A 83 -12.68 -14.58 -27.05
C PHE A 83 -11.53 -13.76 -26.41
N ASN A 84 -10.59 -13.27 -27.23
CA ASN A 84 -9.38 -12.58 -26.74
C ASN A 84 -9.66 -11.47 -25.71
N ASN A 85 -10.66 -10.62 -25.94
CA ASN A 85 -10.97 -9.53 -25.00
C ASN A 85 -11.51 -10.02 -23.65
N THR A 86 -12.31 -11.09 -23.63
CA THR A 86 -12.84 -11.63 -22.37
C THR A 86 -11.74 -12.35 -21.57
N SER A 87 -10.83 -13.04 -22.25
CA SER A 87 -9.68 -13.69 -21.58
C SER A 87 -8.77 -12.68 -20.89
N ILE A 88 -8.45 -11.55 -21.56
CA ILE A 88 -7.68 -10.45 -20.97
C ILE A 88 -8.43 -9.84 -19.79
N PHE A 89 -9.75 -9.65 -19.89
CA PHE A 89 -10.56 -9.16 -18.79
C PHE A 89 -10.54 -10.10 -17.57
N ILE A 90 -10.64 -11.41 -17.79
CA ILE A 90 -10.55 -12.42 -16.71
C ILE A 90 -9.17 -12.37 -16.04
N MET A 91 -8.10 -12.27 -16.84
CA MET A 91 -6.74 -12.12 -16.32
C MET A 91 -6.59 -10.82 -15.51
N MET A 92 -7.12 -9.70 -15.99
CA MET A 92 -7.13 -8.43 -15.26
C MET A 92 -7.87 -8.53 -13.93
N CYS A 93 -9.08 -9.11 -13.92
CA CYS A 93 -9.86 -9.33 -12.71
C CYS A 93 -9.10 -10.17 -11.67
N SER A 94 -8.39 -11.22 -12.12
CA SER A 94 -7.58 -12.06 -11.25
C SER A 94 -6.48 -11.25 -10.54
N LEU A 95 -5.71 -10.45 -11.29
CA LEU A 95 -4.62 -9.64 -10.75
C LEU A 95 -5.14 -8.51 -9.85
N MET A 96 -6.27 -7.88 -10.20
CA MET A 96 -6.93 -6.88 -9.34
C MET A 96 -7.38 -7.49 -8.01
N MET A 97 -7.86 -8.73 -8.01
CA MET A 97 -8.19 -9.47 -6.79
C MET A 97 -6.95 -9.69 -5.92
N LYS A 98 -5.79 -10.01 -6.51
CA LYS A 98 -4.51 -10.13 -5.76
C LYS A 98 -4.05 -8.81 -5.15
N LEU A 99 -4.28 -7.68 -5.83
CA LEU A 99 -3.93 -6.34 -5.31
C LEU A 99 -4.88 -5.84 -4.21
N GLY A 100 -6.09 -6.40 -4.11
CA GLY A 100 -7.14 -5.90 -3.22
C GLY A 100 -7.79 -4.61 -3.72
N VAL A 101 -7.86 -4.41 -5.04
CA VAL A 101 -8.60 -3.30 -5.66
C VAL A 101 -10.09 -3.61 -5.61
N ALA A 102 -10.92 -2.58 -5.44
CA ALA A 102 -12.37 -2.75 -5.46
C ALA A 102 -12.85 -3.28 -6.83
N PRO A 103 -13.86 -4.18 -6.86
CA PRO A 103 -14.74 -4.60 -5.76
C PRO A 103 -14.11 -5.62 -4.79
N PHE A 104 -13.00 -6.27 -5.13
CA PHE A 104 -12.36 -7.34 -4.34
C PHE A 104 -11.52 -6.85 -3.16
N HIS A 105 -11.88 -5.73 -2.53
CA HIS A 105 -11.06 -5.04 -1.54
C HIS A 105 -11.22 -5.54 -0.09
N MET A 106 -12.34 -6.22 0.21
CA MET A 106 -12.76 -6.51 1.59
C MET A 106 -11.76 -7.36 2.39
N TRP A 107 -10.95 -8.17 1.71
CA TRP A 107 -9.96 -9.00 2.39
C TRP A 107 -8.79 -8.21 2.96
N LEU A 108 -8.40 -7.11 2.33
CA LEU A 108 -7.19 -6.39 2.67
C LEU A 108 -7.26 -5.75 4.07
N PRO A 109 -8.34 -5.03 4.47
CA PRO A 109 -8.49 -4.54 5.84
C PRO A 109 -8.55 -5.65 6.89
N GLY A 110 -9.24 -6.76 6.60
CA GLY A 110 -9.37 -7.89 7.52
C GLY A 110 -8.05 -8.62 7.75
N VAL A 111 -7.26 -8.80 6.69
CA VAL A 111 -5.92 -9.39 6.77
C VAL A 111 -4.96 -8.44 7.49
N MET A 112 -4.94 -7.15 7.16
CA MET A 112 -4.01 -6.20 7.81
C MET A 112 -4.19 -6.08 9.32
N GLU A 113 -5.41 -6.19 9.85
CA GLU A 113 -5.64 -6.07 11.29
C GLU A 113 -4.94 -7.20 12.09
N GLY A 114 -4.97 -8.43 11.55
CA GLY A 114 -4.51 -9.64 12.21
C GLY A 114 -3.00 -9.89 12.16
N ILE A 115 -2.23 -9.16 11.36
CA ILE A 115 -0.79 -9.41 11.17
C ILE A 115 0.08 -8.34 11.86
N SER A 116 1.33 -8.66 12.17
CA SER A 116 2.35 -7.71 12.65
C SER A 116 2.63 -6.56 11.67
N TRP A 117 3.06 -5.40 12.18
CA TRP A 117 3.39 -4.22 11.35
C TRP A 117 4.43 -4.50 10.26
N PHE A 118 5.44 -5.32 10.54
CA PHE A 118 6.45 -5.70 9.55
C PHE A 118 5.81 -6.44 8.37
N ASN A 119 4.95 -7.42 8.64
CA ASN A 119 4.25 -8.14 7.60
C ASN A 119 3.22 -7.25 6.87
N CYS A 120 2.63 -6.25 7.55
CA CYS A 120 1.80 -5.24 6.89
C CYS A 120 2.62 -4.41 5.87
N ILE A 121 3.89 -4.10 6.17
CA ILE A 121 4.79 -3.45 5.20
C ILE A 121 5.00 -4.36 4.00
N VAL A 122 5.36 -5.64 4.22
CA VAL A 122 5.57 -6.60 3.13
C VAL A 122 4.30 -6.77 2.27
N LEU A 123 3.11 -6.86 2.88
CA LEU A 123 1.84 -6.96 2.18
C LEU A 123 1.49 -5.70 1.37
N SER A 124 1.74 -4.52 1.92
CA SER A 124 1.39 -3.24 1.27
C SER A 124 2.39 -2.80 0.20
N THR A 125 3.60 -3.34 0.21
CA THR A 125 4.69 -2.96 -0.71
C THR A 125 5.11 -4.16 -1.55
N TRP A 126 5.91 -5.07 -1.00
CA TRP A 126 6.58 -6.14 -1.75
C TRP A 126 5.62 -7.06 -2.51
N GLN A 127 4.54 -7.51 -1.86
CA GLN A 127 3.55 -8.40 -2.50
C GLN A 127 2.86 -7.76 -3.72
N LYS A 128 2.83 -6.43 -3.80
CA LYS A 128 2.21 -5.70 -4.91
C LYS A 128 3.13 -5.54 -6.12
N VAL A 129 4.46 -5.69 -5.98
CA VAL A 129 5.43 -5.44 -7.06
C VAL A 129 5.18 -6.34 -8.26
N ALA A 130 5.22 -7.66 -8.07
CA ALA A 130 5.05 -8.64 -9.15
C ALA A 130 3.69 -8.51 -9.84
N VAL A 131 2.63 -8.32 -9.04
CA VAL A 131 1.26 -8.21 -9.54
C VAL A 131 1.08 -6.92 -10.36
N LEU A 132 1.61 -5.78 -9.90
CA LEU A 132 1.54 -4.51 -10.64
C LEU A 132 2.28 -4.57 -11.97
N VAL A 133 3.44 -5.23 -12.03
CA VAL A 133 4.18 -5.39 -13.29
C VAL A 133 3.40 -6.26 -14.28
N LEU A 134 2.90 -7.42 -13.85
CA LEU A 134 2.09 -8.28 -14.71
C LEU A 134 0.82 -7.58 -15.18
N LEU A 135 0.19 -6.80 -14.30
CA LEU A 135 -0.99 -6.02 -14.64
C LEU A 135 -0.67 -4.97 -15.70
N SER A 136 0.48 -4.30 -15.62
CA SER A 136 0.89 -3.26 -16.59
C SER A 136 0.95 -3.76 -18.04
N TYR A 137 1.21 -5.05 -18.27
CA TYR A 137 1.22 -5.64 -19.61
C TYR A 137 -0.17 -5.90 -20.20
N LEU A 138 -1.22 -5.95 -19.39
CA LEU A 138 -2.59 -6.29 -19.80
C LEU A 138 -3.52 -5.09 -19.87
N ILE A 139 -3.00 -3.89 -19.61
CA ILE A 139 -3.83 -2.71 -19.40
C ILE A 139 -4.59 -2.33 -20.65
N ASN A 140 -5.90 -2.24 -20.47
CA ASN A 140 -6.81 -1.62 -21.41
C ASN A 140 -7.60 -0.52 -20.69
N ASN A 141 -7.55 0.69 -21.23
CA ASN A 141 -8.08 1.91 -20.59
C ASN A 141 -9.55 1.79 -20.21
N PHE A 142 -10.37 1.16 -21.05
CA PHE A 142 -11.81 1.04 -20.78
C PHE A 142 -12.12 0.10 -19.61
N MET A 143 -11.37 -1.00 -19.47
CA MET A 143 -11.65 -2.03 -18.47
C MET A 143 -11.23 -1.62 -17.05
N ILE A 144 -10.25 -0.71 -16.93
CA ILE A 144 -9.67 -0.31 -15.64
C ILE A 144 -10.46 0.83 -14.97
N LEU A 145 -11.19 1.62 -15.74
CA LEU A 145 -11.83 2.84 -15.26
C LEU A 145 -12.85 2.58 -14.14
N LEU A 146 -13.69 1.55 -14.28
CA LEU A 146 -14.68 1.20 -13.26
C LEU A 146 -14.04 0.71 -11.94
N PRO A 147 -13.08 -0.24 -11.94
CA PRO A 147 -12.32 -0.60 -10.75
C PRO A 147 -11.60 0.58 -10.08
N VAL A 148 -11.05 1.51 -10.86
CA VAL A 148 -10.40 2.73 -10.34
C VAL A 148 -11.40 3.61 -9.61
N LEU A 149 -12.54 3.94 -10.22
CA LEU A 149 -13.56 4.77 -9.57
C LEU A 149 -14.09 4.14 -8.28
N LEU A 150 -14.37 2.84 -8.31
CA LEU A 150 -14.82 2.12 -7.11
C LEU A 150 -13.76 2.13 -6.01
N SER A 151 -12.50 1.92 -6.34
CA SER A 151 -11.41 1.89 -5.35
C SER A 151 -11.12 3.27 -4.76
N LEU A 152 -11.24 4.36 -5.53
CA LEU A 152 -11.19 5.73 -5.03
C LEU A 152 -12.30 5.99 -4.01
N MET A 153 -13.55 5.63 -4.33
CA MET A 153 -14.70 5.87 -3.46
C MET A 153 -14.65 5.01 -2.19
N ILE A 154 -14.40 3.71 -2.34
CA ILE A 154 -14.36 2.77 -1.22
C ILE A 154 -13.15 3.03 -0.32
N GLY A 155 -11.98 3.31 -0.90
CA GLY A 155 -10.77 3.63 -0.16
C GLY A 155 -10.89 4.94 0.64
N SER A 156 -11.58 5.94 0.09
CA SER A 156 -11.80 7.22 0.79
C SER A 156 -12.87 7.14 1.86
N ILE A 157 -14.06 6.61 1.54
CA ILE A 157 -15.20 6.54 2.47
C ILE A 157 -14.95 5.49 3.55
N GLY A 158 -14.43 4.32 3.18
CA GLY A 158 -14.21 3.19 4.10
C GLY A 158 -13.20 3.49 5.22
N GLY A 159 -12.27 4.43 4.99
CA GLY A 159 -11.28 4.87 5.98
C GLY A 159 -11.83 5.81 7.07
N ILE A 160 -12.92 6.54 6.79
CA ILE A 160 -13.41 7.61 7.67
C ILE A 160 -13.78 7.07 9.05
N ASN A 161 -14.40 5.89 9.13
CA ASN A 161 -14.96 5.35 10.37
C ASN A 161 -14.07 4.30 11.07
N GLN A 162 -12.81 4.16 10.67
CA GLN A 162 -11.93 3.15 11.27
C GLN A 162 -11.24 3.67 12.54
N SER A 163 -11.25 2.83 13.59
CA SER A 163 -10.54 3.10 14.84
C SER A 163 -9.19 2.37 14.94
N SER A 164 -8.99 1.29 14.18
CA SER A 164 -7.71 0.59 14.12
C SER A 164 -6.82 1.19 13.04
N MET A 165 -5.57 1.46 13.40
CA MET A 165 -4.61 2.12 12.51
C MET A 165 -4.25 1.22 11.32
N LYS A 166 -4.22 -0.10 11.51
CA LYS A 166 -3.95 -1.05 10.43
C LYS A 166 -5.07 -1.07 9.39
N LYS A 167 -6.34 -1.00 9.79
CA LYS A 167 -7.46 -0.89 8.83
C LYS A 167 -7.44 0.45 8.10
N LEU A 168 -7.12 1.53 8.79
CA LEU A 168 -6.97 2.84 8.16
C LEU A 168 -5.87 2.81 7.08
N MET A 169 -4.74 2.18 7.37
CA MET A 169 -3.66 1.96 6.40
C MET A 169 -4.09 1.07 5.23
N ALA A 170 -4.90 0.03 5.48
CA ALA A 170 -5.49 -0.78 4.44
C ALA A 170 -6.33 0.04 3.44
N TYR A 171 -7.26 0.87 3.93
CA TYR A 171 -8.08 1.73 3.07
C TYR A 171 -7.25 2.79 2.32
N SER A 172 -6.23 3.34 2.97
CA SER A 172 -5.28 4.22 2.27
C SER A 172 -4.54 3.51 1.13
N SER A 173 -4.22 2.23 1.32
CA SER A 173 -3.56 1.41 0.29
C SER A 173 -4.50 1.12 -0.87
N ILE A 174 -5.79 0.91 -0.61
CA ILE A 174 -6.82 0.71 -1.65
C ILE A 174 -6.95 1.99 -2.49
N ASN A 175 -7.01 3.16 -1.85
CA ASN A 175 -7.06 4.43 -2.56
C ASN A 175 -5.80 4.66 -3.41
N ASN A 176 -4.60 4.48 -2.83
CA ASN A 176 -3.35 4.67 -3.57
C ASN A 176 -3.16 3.67 -4.72
N MET A 177 -3.70 2.46 -4.62
CA MET A 177 -3.72 1.51 -5.74
C MET A 177 -4.55 2.04 -6.92
N ALA A 178 -5.65 2.75 -6.65
CA ALA A 178 -6.43 3.39 -7.71
C ALA A 178 -5.62 4.45 -8.48
N TRP A 179 -4.82 5.25 -7.75
CA TRP A 179 -3.90 6.22 -8.35
C TRP A 179 -2.83 5.55 -9.22
N ILE A 180 -2.24 4.46 -8.72
CA ILE A 180 -1.25 3.68 -9.46
C ILE A 180 -1.88 3.09 -10.73
N MET A 181 -3.04 2.44 -10.61
CA MET A 181 -3.77 1.87 -11.76
C MET A 181 -4.08 2.93 -12.82
N MET A 182 -4.51 4.11 -12.40
CA MET A 182 -4.78 5.20 -13.33
C MET A 182 -3.49 5.70 -13.99
N SER A 183 -2.40 5.86 -13.24
CA SER A 183 -1.11 6.27 -13.81
C SER A 183 -0.55 5.28 -14.84
N MET A 184 -0.83 3.99 -14.68
CA MET A 184 -0.44 2.96 -15.64
C MET A 184 -1.11 3.13 -17.01
N THR A 185 -2.33 3.69 -17.07
CA THR A 185 -3.01 3.97 -18.36
C THR A 185 -2.34 5.06 -19.17
N VAL A 186 -1.52 5.91 -18.53
CA VAL A 186 -0.83 7.01 -19.20
C VAL A 186 0.60 6.63 -19.56
N SER A 187 1.37 6.09 -18.60
CA SER A 187 2.72 5.59 -18.93
C SER A 187 3.27 4.61 -17.88
N THR A 188 4.17 3.74 -18.34
CA THR A 188 4.92 2.81 -17.48
C THR A 188 5.80 3.53 -16.46
N PHE A 189 6.43 4.64 -16.84
CA PHE A 189 7.34 5.35 -15.94
C PHE A 189 6.61 6.05 -14.78
N LEU A 190 5.43 6.63 -15.05
CA LEU A 190 4.66 7.33 -14.03
C LEU A 190 4.21 6.40 -12.90
N TRP A 191 3.71 5.21 -13.22
CA TRP A 191 3.24 4.29 -12.18
C TRP A 191 4.39 3.72 -11.34
N LEU A 192 5.54 3.43 -11.96
CA LEU A 192 6.73 2.98 -11.24
C LEU A 192 7.16 4.05 -10.23
N ASN A 193 7.26 5.30 -10.67
CA ASN A 193 7.59 6.42 -9.78
C ASN A 193 6.57 6.58 -8.66
N TYR A 194 5.26 6.54 -8.98
CA TYR A 194 4.22 6.61 -7.96
C TYR A 194 4.39 5.51 -6.92
N PHE A 195 4.59 4.27 -7.36
CA PHE A 195 4.75 3.12 -6.48
C PHE A 195 6.00 3.23 -5.60
N PHE A 196 7.13 3.72 -6.14
CA PHE A 196 8.34 3.96 -5.35
C PHE A 196 8.09 4.97 -4.22
N TYR A 197 7.54 6.15 -4.53
CA TYR A 197 7.20 7.14 -3.50
C TYR A 197 6.23 6.56 -2.47
N TYR A 198 5.14 5.93 -2.92
CA TYR A 198 4.15 5.30 -2.04
C TYR A 198 4.79 4.27 -1.09
N SER A 199 5.65 3.39 -1.62
CA SER A 199 6.30 2.34 -0.84
C SER A 199 7.21 2.89 0.27
N PHE A 200 7.90 4.00 -0.01
CA PHE A 200 8.73 4.71 0.95
C PHE A 200 7.90 5.39 2.05
N MET A 201 6.82 6.08 1.67
CA MET A 201 5.96 6.76 2.64
C MET A 201 5.27 5.76 3.59
N ILE A 202 4.76 4.65 3.05
CA ILE A 202 4.06 3.67 3.87
C ILE A 202 5.02 2.87 4.74
N SER A 203 6.18 2.46 4.24
CA SER A 203 7.14 1.70 5.04
C SER A 203 7.66 2.50 6.24
N SER A 204 7.96 3.78 6.02
CA SER A 204 8.45 4.69 7.06
C SER A 204 7.40 4.93 8.15
N LEU A 205 6.13 5.14 7.78
CA LEU A 205 5.05 5.30 8.74
C LEU A 205 4.78 4.03 9.54
N MET A 206 4.61 2.88 8.87
CA MET A 206 4.29 1.61 9.51
C MET A 206 5.43 1.17 10.47
N MET A 207 6.69 1.47 10.12
CA MET A 207 7.83 1.21 11.00
C MET A 207 7.83 2.10 12.25
N MET A 208 7.38 3.36 12.12
CA MET A 208 7.20 4.25 13.27
C MET A 208 6.11 3.72 14.20
N MET A 209 4.97 3.33 13.64
CA MET A 209 3.86 2.72 14.39
C MET A 209 4.29 1.43 15.10
N TYR A 210 5.14 0.63 14.47
CA TYR A 210 5.72 -0.57 15.09
C TYR A 210 6.55 -0.25 16.33
N LYS A 211 7.48 0.71 16.25
CA LYS A 211 8.36 1.04 17.39
C LYS A 211 7.61 1.68 18.55
N MET A 212 6.49 2.35 18.29
CA MET A 212 5.63 2.92 19.34
C MET A 212 4.60 1.92 19.89
N GLY A 213 4.38 0.80 19.20
CA GLY A 213 3.39 -0.20 19.60
C GLY A 213 1.93 0.23 19.40
N PHE A 214 1.66 1.23 18.56
CA PHE A 214 0.31 1.76 18.36
C PHE A 214 -0.49 0.93 17.36
N ASN A 215 -1.56 0.27 17.82
CA ASN A 215 -2.52 -0.44 16.97
C ASN A 215 -3.86 0.28 16.82
N TYR A 216 -4.31 0.97 17.88
CA TYR A 216 -5.61 1.63 17.95
C TYR A 216 -5.47 3.12 18.28
N LEU A 217 -6.44 3.92 17.83
CA LEU A 217 -6.45 5.37 18.11
C LEU A 217 -6.48 5.71 19.61
N ASN A 218 -7.06 4.85 20.44
CA ASN A 218 -7.17 5.12 21.88
C ASN A 218 -5.83 4.96 22.62
N GLN A 219 -4.84 4.31 22.02
CA GLN A 219 -3.53 4.14 22.65
C GLN A 219 -2.70 5.43 22.61
N PHE A 220 -3.05 6.40 21.76
CA PHE A 220 -2.35 7.70 21.71
C PHE A 220 -2.48 8.51 23.00
N PHE A 221 -3.55 8.31 23.76
CA PHE A 221 -3.78 9.01 25.03
C PHE A 221 -2.79 8.59 26.13
N PHE A 222 -2.46 7.30 26.18
CA PHE A 222 -1.70 6.71 27.28
C PHE A 222 -0.18 6.80 27.09
N ASN A 223 0.28 7.20 25.90
CA ASN A 223 1.71 7.26 25.63
C ASN A 223 2.29 8.64 25.96
N SER A 224 3.08 8.67 27.02
CA SER A 224 4.00 9.74 27.42
C SER A 224 5.28 9.77 26.56
N TYR A 225 5.23 9.31 25.30
CA TYR A 225 6.38 9.44 24.41
C TYR A 225 6.55 10.91 24.00
N LEU A 226 7.83 11.33 23.87
CA LEU A 226 8.25 12.69 23.55
C LEU A 226 7.33 13.36 22.51
N SER A 227 6.97 14.61 22.76
CA SER A 227 6.21 15.48 21.84
C SER A 227 6.71 15.40 20.38
N LEU A 228 8.02 15.34 20.18
CA LEU A 228 8.70 15.20 18.87
C LEU A 228 8.19 14.02 18.02
N ASN A 229 7.97 12.88 18.65
CA ASN A 229 7.53 11.67 17.98
C ASN A 229 6.11 11.77 17.44
N LYS A 230 5.23 12.47 18.16
CA LYS A 230 3.88 12.77 17.68
C LYS A 230 3.96 13.64 16.42
N TYR A 231 4.83 14.67 16.42
CA TYR A 231 5.09 15.50 15.24
C TYR A 231 5.61 14.69 14.04
N PHE A 232 6.46 13.69 14.24
CA PHE A 232 6.88 12.84 13.13
C PHE A 232 5.75 12.03 12.53
N ILE A 233 4.91 11.40 13.34
CA ILE A 233 3.72 10.68 12.82
C ILE A 233 2.80 11.64 12.07
N LEU A 234 2.61 12.87 12.59
CA LEU A 234 1.84 13.92 11.94
C LEU A 234 2.33 14.19 10.52
N LEU A 235 3.63 14.45 10.38
CA LEU A 235 4.25 14.73 9.08
C LEU A 235 4.10 13.53 8.12
N MET A 236 4.30 12.30 8.60
CA MET A 236 4.14 11.11 7.77
C MET A 236 2.69 10.90 7.31
N MET A 237 1.69 11.08 8.19
CA MET A 237 0.27 10.95 7.82
C MET A 237 -0.14 12.02 6.79
N PHE A 238 0.31 13.26 6.99
CA PHE A 238 0.07 14.35 6.04
C PHE A 238 0.71 14.08 4.69
N SER A 239 1.89 13.47 4.69
CA SER A 239 2.57 13.12 3.46
C SER A 239 1.81 12.05 2.67
N LEU A 240 1.21 11.04 3.32
CA LEU A 240 0.31 10.07 2.67
C LEU A 240 -0.99 10.72 2.17
N GLY A 241 -1.47 11.75 2.88
CA GLY A 241 -2.58 12.60 2.44
C GLY A 241 -2.26 13.39 1.15
N GLY A 242 -0.98 13.68 0.90
CA GLY A 242 -0.52 14.42 -0.28
C GLY A 242 -0.64 15.93 -0.11
N LEU A 243 -0.22 16.47 1.04
CA LEU A 243 -0.13 17.93 1.21
C LEU A 243 1.02 18.53 0.39
N PRO A 244 0.83 19.74 -0.21
CA PRO A 244 1.78 20.34 -1.13
C PRO A 244 3.25 20.38 -0.68
N PRO A 245 3.59 20.74 0.57
CA PRO A 245 5.00 20.83 0.97
C PRO A 245 5.69 19.46 1.14
N LEU A 246 4.95 18.34 1.15
CA LEU A 246 5.46 17.03 1.49
C LEU A 246 5.67 16.15 0.26
N LEU A 247 6.58 15.19 0.37
CA LEU A 247 6.94 14.28 -0.73
C LEU A 247 5.75 13.59 -1.41
N GLY A 248 4.72 13.21 -0.65
CA GLY A 248 3.58 12.47 -1.21
C GLY A 248 2.66 13.29 -2.13
N PHE A 249 2.84 14.61 -2.24
CA PHE A 249 2.14 15.42 -3.23
C PHE A 249 2.72 15.24 -4.64
N LEU A 250 4.04 15.05 -4.78
CA LEU A 250 4.71 14.85 -6.09
C LEU A 250 4.03 13.80 -6.97
N PRO A 251 3.85 12.54 -6.51
CA PRO A 251 3.32 11.50 -7.39
C PRO A 251 1.87 11.78 -7.80
N LYS A 252 1.04 12.33 -6.90
CA LYS A 252 -0.35 12.72 -7.24
C LYS A 252 -0.38 13.86 -8.25
N TRP A 253 0.47 14.86 -8.07
CA TRP A 253 0.58 15.99 -8.99
C TRP A 253 1.03 15.55 -10.38
N MET A 254 2.05 14.68 -10.47
CA MET A 254 2.50 14.12 -11.75
C MET A 254 1.38 13.36 -12.46
N VAL A 255 0.58 12.57 -11.74
CA VAL A 255 -0.56 11.86 -12.34
C VAL A 255 -1.62 12.84 -12.83
N ILE A 256 -2.02 13.83 -12.03
CA ILE A 256 -3.01 14.84 -12.45
C ILE A 256 -2.55 15.60 -13.70
N GLN A 257 -1.29 16.03 -13.72
CA GLN A 257 -0.72 16.71 -14.88
C GLN A 257 -0.81 15.83 -16.14
N SER A 258 -0.46 14.54 -16.01
CA SER A 258 -0.55 13.59 -17.12
C SER A 258 -1.98 13.35 -17.62
N MET A 259 -2.98 13.39 -16.71
CA MET A 259 -4.40 13.26 -17.06
C MET A 259 -4.94 14.47 -17.82
N ILE A 260 -4.48 15.66 -17.44
CA ILE A 260 -4.81 16.90 -18.14
C ILE A 260 -4.30 16.82 -19.58
N PHE A 261 -3.06 16.36 -19.78
CA PHE A 261 -2.52 16.16 -21.13
C PHE A 261 -3.25 15.09 -21.93
N SER A 262 -3.82 14.07 -21.28
CA SER A 262 -4.62 13.05 -21.94
C SER A 262 -6.11 13.41 -22.08
N CYS A 263 -6.50 14.67 -21.82
CA CYS A 263 -7.88 15.18 -21.86
C CYS A 263 -8.90 14.47 -20.93
N ASN A 264 -8.45 13.72 -19.92
CA ASN A 264 -9.32 12.96 -19.00
C ASN A 264 -9.71 13.79 -17.76
N TYR A 265 -10.30 14.97 -17.97
CA TYR A 265 -10.57 15.94 -16.91
C TYR A 265 -11.52 15.44 -15.82
N MET A 266 -12.59 14.72 -16.21
CA MET A 266 -13.60 14.24 -15.26
C MET A 266 -13.04 13.27 -14.23
N ILE A 267 -12.18 12.33 -14.67
CA ILE A 267 -11.54 11.37 -13.76
C ILE A 267 -10.56 12.09 -12.85
N GLY A 268 -9.77 13.03 -13.39
CA GLY A 268 -8.86 13.86 -12.61
C GLY A 268 -9.57 14.62 -11.48
N PHE A 269 -10.76 15.17 -11.75
CA PHE A 269 -11.56 15.85 -10.73
C PHE A 269 -12.02 14.92 -9.61
N ILE A 270 -12.52 13.73 -9.95
CA ILE A 270 -12.95 12.71 -8.96
C ILE A 270 -11.76 12.27 -8.09
N MET A 271 -10.58 12.09 -8.69
CA MET A 271 -9.36 11.74 -7.97
C MET A 271 -8.97 12.83 -6.96
N ILE A 272 -9.04 14.11 -7.34
CA ILE A 272 -8.78 15.23 -6.43
C ILE A 272 -9.76 15.22 -5.26
N MET A 273 -11.07 15.09 -5.51
CA MET A 273 -12.07 15.10 -4.43
C MET A 273 -11.91 13.94 -3.46
N THR A 274 -11.65 12.74 -3.97
CA THR A 274 -11.41 11.56 -3.11
C THR A 274 -10.09 11.66 -2.34
N SER A 275 -9.08 12.34 -2.87
CA SER A 275 -7.84 12.61 -2.13
C SER A 275 -8.06 13.53 -0.92
N LEU A 276 -8.94 14.54 -1.04
CA LEU A 276 -9.31 15.41 0.08
C LEU A 276 -10.03 14.65 1.18
N LEU A 277 -10.91 13.70 0.83
CA LEU A 277 -11.54 12.80 1.80
C LEU A 277 -10.50 11.95 2.54
N THR A 278 -9.45 11.48 1.84
CA THR A 278 -8.38 10.74 2.52
C THR A 278 -7.57 11.59 3.48
N LEU A 279 -7.30 12.84 3.10
CA LEU A 279 -6.67 13.82 3.97
C LEU A 279 -7.51 14.12 5.21
N PHE A 280 -8.83 14.19 5.07
CA PHE A 280 -9.74 14.43 6.19
C PHE A 280 -9.66 13.36 7.29
N TYR A 281 -9.67 12.06 6.96
CA TYR A 281 -9.57 11.05 8.01
C TYR A 281 -8.18 11.02 8.65
N TYR A 282 -7.11 11.38 7.92
CA TYR A 282 -5.80 11.58 8.54
C TYR A 282 -5.86 12.74 9.54
N ILE A 283 -6.39 13.91 9.16
CA ILE A 283 -6.57 15.05 10.08
C ILE A 283 -7.35 14.64 11.33
N ARG A 284 -8.43 13.86 11.20
CA ARG A 284 -9.20 13.36 12.36
C ARG A 284 -8.33 12.58 13.34
N VAL A 285 -7.47 11.71 12.84
CA VAL A 285 -6.52 10.93 13.65
C VAL A 285 -5.53 11.86 14.34
N LEU A 286 -5.02 12.86 13.62
CA LEU A 286 -4.04 13.81 14.11
C LEU A 286 -4.58 14.73 15.19
N ILE A 287 -5.80 15.23 15.03
CA ILE A 287 -6.52 16.02 16.04
C ILE A 287 -6.58 15.24 17.36
N LYS A 288 -6.90 13.94 17.27
CA LYS A 288 -6.91 13.07 18.46
C LYS A 288 -5.53 12.91 19.10
N MET A 289 -4.45 12.86 18.31
CA MET A 289 -3.11 12.74 18.88
C MET A 289 -2.60 14.01 19.56
N ILE A 290 -2.94 15.19 19.00
CA ILE A 290 -2.43 16.48 19.49
C ILE A 290 -3.28 17.01 20.65
N LEU A 291 -4.60 17.07 20.47
CA LEU A 291 -5.48 17.81 21.39
C LEU A 291 -5.79 17.03 22.67
N LEU A 292 -5.61 15.71 22.67
CA LEU A 292 -5.91 14.91 23.84
C LEU A 292 -4.73 14.96 24.79
N ASN A 293 -4.95 15.60 25.94
CA ASN A 293 -3.99 15.67 27.04
C ASN A 293 -3.47 14.26 27.35
N SER A 294 -2.19 14.02 27.02
CA SER A 294 -1.53 12.78 27.41
C SER A 294 -1.19 12.85 28.89
N VAL A 295 -1.48 11.77 29.61
CA VAL A 295 -1.03 11.62 31.00
C VAL A 295 0.48 11.48 30.98
N GLU A 296 1.20 12.54 31.37
CA GLU A 296 2.66 12.49 31.51
C GLU A 296 3.02 11.90 32.88
N MET A 297 3.50 10.65 32.88
CA MET A 297 4.12 10.06 34.05
C MET A 297 5.48 10.75 34.29
N LYS A 298 5.53 11.68 35.26
CA LYS A 298 6.73 12.46 35.63
C LYS A 298 8.02 11.64 35.82
N TRP A 299 7.89 10.34 36.12
CA TRP A 299 9.01 9.46 36.47
C TRP A 299 9.53 8.61 35.30
N MET A 300 8.87 8.62 34.15
CA MET A 300 9.35 7.95 32.94
C MET A 300 10.33 8.89 32.20
N LYS A 301 11.51 9.09 32.79
CA LYS A 301 12.62 9.81 32.13
C LYS A 301 12.98 9.12 30.82
N PHE A 302 12.82 9.86 29.73
CA PHE A 302 13.61 9.85 28.50
C PHE A 302 14.38 8.55 28.21
N VAL A 303 13.66 7.49 27.84
CA VAL A 303 14.29 6.49 26.98
C VAL A 303 14.39 7.14 25.60
N PHE A 304 15.55 7.75 25.31
CA PHE A 304 15.97 8.06 23.95
C PHE A 304 16.09 6.72 23.21
N LEU A 305 14.96 6.25 22.69
CA LEU A 305 14.96 5.24 21.64
C LEU A 305 15.87 5.79 20.52
N ASN A 306 16.78 4.96 20.00
CA ASN A 306 17.66 5.34 18.89
C ASN A 306 16.81 5.68 17.65
N TYR A 307 16.42 6.95 17.54
CA TYR A 307 15.53 7.48 16.51
C TYR A 307 16.28 7.97 15.26
N ASN A 308 17.61 7.88 15.19
CA ASN A 308 18.39 8.51 14.10
C ASN A 308 17.86 8.14 12.71
N LEU A 309 17.62 6.86 12.43
CA LEU A 309 17.03 6.41 11.16
C LEU A 309 15.64 7.00 10.89
N PHE A 310 14.83 7.18 11.92
CA PHE A 310 13.50 7.76 11.78
C PHE A 310 13.53 9.26 11.52
N PHE A 311 14.41 9.98 12.21
CA PHE A 311 14.66 11.38 11.91
C PHE A 311 15.04 11.53 10.45
N TYR A 312 15.96 10.71 9.92
CA TYR A 312 16.32 10.76 8.50
C TYR A 312 15.12 10.51 7.57
N PHE A 313 14.28 9.50 7.83
CA PHE A 313 13.07 9.27 7.02
C PHE A 313 12.11 10.46 7.07
N CYS A 314 11.92 11.08 8.23
CA CYS A 314 11.07 12.26 8.35
C CYS A 314 11.67 13.49 7.64
N PHE A 315 12.99 13.68 7.75
CA PHE A 315 13.70 14.76 7.05
C PHE A 315 13.57 14.61 5.53
N ILE A 316 13.73 13.39 5.01
CA ILE A 316 13.52 13.12 3.58
C ILE A 316 12.07 13.44 3.18
N ASN A 317 11.08 13.07 3.99
CA ASN A 317 9.67 13.37 3.70
C ASN A 317 9.32 14.86 3.70
N MET A 318 9.96 15.64 4.56
CA MET A 318 9.77 17.08 4.66
C MET A 318 10.45 17.83 3.52
N PHE A 319 11.74 17.56 3.29
CA PHE A 319 12.54 18.33 2.35
C PHE A 319 12.57 17.74 0.94
N GLY A 320 12.22 16.47 0.79
CA GLY A 320 12.35 15.78 -0.49
C GLY A 320 11.54 16.44 -1.61
N PHE A 321 10.36 17.00 -1.31
CA PHE A 321 9.58 17.75 -2.30
C PHE A 321 10.36 18.92 -2.88
N MET A 322 10.88 19.77 -1.98
CA MET A 322 11.64 20.97 -2.34
C MET A 322 12.96 20.61 -3.01
N LEU A 323 13.66 19.58 -2.54
CA LEU A 323 14.90 19.11 -3.14
C LEU A 323 14.70 18.65 -4.57
N ILE A 324 13.63 17.87 -4.84
CA ILE A 324 13.34 17.39 -6.19
C ILE A 324 12.97 18.55 -7.12
N LEU A 325 12.19 19.52 -6.65
CA LEU A 325 11.90 20.72 -7.44
C LEU A 325 13.14 21.55 -7.73
N PHE A 326 14.03 21.70 -6.74
CA PHE A 326 15.29 22.43 -6.89
C PHE A 326 16.20 21.75 -7.92
N ILE A 327 16.35 20.43 -7.85
CA ILE A 327 17.13 19.66 -8.84
C ILE A 327 16.53 19.83 -10.24
N LYS A 328 15.21 19.75 -10.37
CA LYS A 328 14.53 19.91 -11.65
C LYS A 328 14.64 21.34 -12.20
N SER A 329 14.86 22.35 -11.36
CA SER A 329 15.07 23.71 -11.85
C SER A 329 16.42 23.93 -12.55
N PHE A 330 17.39 23.01 -12.36
CA PHE A 330 18.68 23.05 -13.06
C PHE A 330 18.68 22.35 -14.43
N TYR A 331 17.61 21.60 -14.77
CA TYR A 331 17.47 20.86 -16.02
C TYR A 331 16.31 21.40 -16.85
#